data_AF-A0A7K9KHF4-F1
#
_entry.id   AF-A0A7K9KHF4-F1
#
_cell.length_a   1.000
_cell.length_b   1.000
_cell.length_c   1.000
_cell.angle_alpha   90.00
_cell.angle_beta   90.00
_cell.angle_gamma   90.00
#
_symmetry.space_group_name_H-M   'P 1'
#
loop_
_entity.id
_entity.type
_entity.pdbx_description
1 polymer ?
#
loop_
_entity_poly.entity_id
_entity_poly.type
_entity_poly.pdbx_seq_one_letter_code
_entity_poly.pdbx_strand_id
1 'polypeptide(L)'
;LHLENVTMSLTGQYKCTFATYPYGTKAAKIQLIVKAEEERHYLKKVWLKQTLEIPCLEDATSGNLSTYPLKWLVGENGRKEELVTKEPSCPAVYRNSSMLYGQRVLLGLNSALKVFPSKITDDGRVFSCHVLYHPERVRKSSTTVRVFGK
;
A
#
# COMPACT_ATOMS: atom_id res chain seq x y z
N LEU A 1 12.80 13.28 23.04
CA LEU A 1 11.43 12.74 22.99
C LEU A 1 11.38 11.76 21.83
N HIS A 2 11.23 10.48 22.11
CA HIS A 2 11.01 9.43 21.13
C HIS A 2 9.62 8.85 21.41
N LEU A 3 8.75 8.79 20.41
CA LEU A 3 7.38 8.30 20.58
C LEU A 3 7.28 6.93 19.91
N GLU A 4 6.88 5.92 20.68
CA GLU A 4 6.63 4.57 20.20
C GLU A 4 5.14 4.27 20.23
N ASN A 5 4.67 3.39 19.34
CA ASN A 5 3.25 3.04 19.20
C ASN A 5 2.35 4.27 18.98
N VAL A 6 2.69 5.07 17.96
CA VAL A 6 2.01 6.32 17.66
C VAL A 6 0.56 6.07 17.23
N THR A 7 -0.39 6.64 17.98
CA THR A 7 -1.83 6.56 17.68
C THR A 7 -2.40 7.95 17.42
N MET A 8 -3.62 8.02 16.86
CA MET A 8 -4.25 9.30 16.51
C MET A 8 -4.41 10.25 17.69
N SER A 9 -4.55 9.72 18.92
CA SER A 9 -4.68 10.51 20.16
C SER A 9 -3.42 11.32 20.50
N LEU A 10 -2.27 10.99 19.92
CA LEU A 10 -1.04 11.76 20.09
C LEU A 10 -0.96 12.99 19.16
N THR A 11 -1.97 13.24 18.32
CA THR A 11 -2.03 14.48 17.54
C THR A 11 -2.18 15.68 18.47
N GLY A 12 -1.28 16.66 18.37
CA GLY A 12 -1.29 17.81 19.27
C GLY A 12 -0.04 18.68 19.19
N GLN A 13 -0.01 19.75 19.98
CA GLN A 13 1.13 20.64 20.09
C GLN A 13 2.05 20.18 21.23
N TYR A 14 3.29 19.86 20.89
CA TYR A 14 4.33 19.48 21.82
C TYR A 14 5.24 20.67 22.08
N LYS A 15 5.66 20.86 23.33
CA LYS A 15 6.57 21.93 23.72
C LYS A 15 7.88 21.33 24.22
N CYS A 16 8.98 21.73 23.59
CA CYS A 16 10.32 21.45 24.08
C CYS A 16 10.83 22.68 24.84
N THR A 17 11.32 22.51 26.06
CA THR A 17 11.83 23.60 26.91
C THR A 17 13.21 23.21 27.43
N PHE A 18 14.18 24.10 27.26
CA PHE A 18 15.53 23.94 27.76
C PHE A 18 15.89 25.12 28.65
N ALA A 19 16.43 24.84 29.83
CA ALA A 19 16.93 25.84 30.76
C ALA A 19 18.43 25.60 30.96
N THR A 20 19.24 26.64 30.77
CA THR A 20 20.69 26.56 30.93
C THR A 20 21.15 27.80 31.68
N TYR A 21 21.86 27.64 32.81
CA TYR A 21 22.47 28.77 33.52
C TYR A 21 23.77 29.21 32.81
N PRO A 22 24.08 30.52 32.71
CA PRO A 22 23.26 31.68 33.08
C PRO A 22 22.27 32.12 31.99
N TYR A 23 22.19 31.40 30.88
CA TYR A 23 21.47 31.75 29.64
C TYR A 23 19.93 31.70 29.71
N GLY A 24 19.35 31.30 30.83
CA GLY A 24 17.90 31.29 31.05
C GLY A 24 17.19 30.12 30.36
N THR A 25 15.89 30.31 30.07
CA THR A 25 15.02 29.27 29.50
C THR A 25 14.59 29.62 28.07
N LYS A 26 14.70 28.66 27.16
CA LYS A 26 14.20 28.75 25.78
C LYS A 26 13.18 27.65 25.54
N ALA A 27 12.14 27.93 24.75
CA ALA A 27 11.13 26.93 24.38
C ALA A 27 10.81 26.98 22.90
N ALA A 28 10.53 25.82 22.32
CA ALA A 28 10.07 25.64 20.95
C ALA A 28 8.79 24.79 20.94
N LYS A 29 7.88 25.08 20.01
CA LYS A 29 6.62 24.35 19.83
C LYS A 29 6.67 23.57 18.52
N ILE A 30 6.18 22.33 18.56
CA ILE A 30 6.12 21.42 17.43
C ILE A 30 4.68 20.92 17.32
N GLN A 31 4.08 20.99 16.13
CA GLN A 31 2.77 20.41 15.87
C GLN A 31 2.95 18.99 15.35
N LEU A 32 2.48 18.00 16.10
CA LEU A 32 2.40 16.61 15.64
C LEU A 32 1.02 16.37 15.04
N ILE A 33 0.99 15.81 13.84
CA ILE A 33 -0.25 15.37 13.17
C ILE A 33 -0.08 13.90 12.82
N VAL A 34 -0.86 13.05 13.47
CA VAL A 34 -0.94 11.62 13.16
C VAL A 34 -2.11 11.44 12.21
N LYS A 35 -1.86 10.87 11.03
CA LYS A 35 -2.91 10.54 10.07
C LYS A 35 -3.28 9.06 10.21
N ALA A 36 -4.56 8.75 10.04
CA ALA A 36 -5.01 7.36 9.94
C ALA A 36 -4.32 6.68 8.75
N GLU A 37 -4.19 5.36 8.84
CA GLU A 37 -3.78 4.56 7.71
C GLU A 37 -4.80 4.73 6.57
N GLU A 38 -4.38 5.32 5.46
CA GLU A 38 -5.23 5.47 4.28
C GLU A 38 -5.36 4.11 3.60
N GLU A 39 -6.41 3.35 3.94
CA GLU A 39 -6.86 2.20 3.16
C GLU A 39 -8.08 2.59 2.33
N ARG A 40 -7.91 2.66 1.01
CA ARG A 40 -9.02 2.88 0.07
C ARG A 40 -9.54 1.54 -0.44
N HIS A 41 -10.86 1.40 -0.58
CA HIS A 41 -11.50 0.19 -1.07
C HIS A 41 -12.18 0.43 -2.42
N TYR A 42 -11.87 -0.42 -3.39
CA TYR A 42 -12.39 -0.35 -4.75
C TYR A 42 -13.04 -1.66 -5.17
N LEU A 43 -13.88 -1.59 -6.21
CA LEU A 43 -14.50 -2.75 -6.83
C LEU A 43 -14.16 -2.78 -8.31
N LYS A 44 -13.61 -3.91 -8.79
CA LYS A 44 -13.25 -4.11 -10.19
C LYS A 44 -14.04 -5.28 -10.78
N LYS A 45 -14.75 -5.00 -11.87
CA LYS A 45 -15.50 -6.00 -12.65
C LYS A 45 -14.65 -6.48 -13.82
N VAL A 46 -14.63 -7.78 -14.08
CA VAL A 46 -13.91 -8.38 -15.21
C VAL A 46 -14.67 -9.60 -15.74
N TRP A 47 -14.61 -9.86 -17.05
CA TRP A 47 -15.14 -11.09 -17.62
C TRP A 47 -14.14 -12.23 -17.50
N LEU A 48 -14.61 -13.48 -17.52
CA LEU A 48 -13.75 -14.65 -17.58
C LEU A 48 -12.78 -14.60 -18.77
N LYS A 49 -11.56 -15.11 -18.57
CA LYS A 49 -10.50 -15.18 -19.58
C LYS A 49 -10.01 -13.82 -20.12
N GLN A 50 -10.39 -12.71 -19.49
CA GLN A 50 -9.84 -11.38 -19.81
C GLN A 50 -8.70 -11.00 -18.87
N THR A 51 -7.98 -9.95 -19.22
CA THR A 51 -6.94 -9.36 -18.36
C THR A 51 -7.60 -8.48 -17.31
N LEU A 52 -7.39 -8.83 -16.04
CA LEU A 52 -7.75 -8.00 -14.92
C LEU A 52 -6.60 -7.02 -14.65
N GLU A 53 -6.84 -5.72 -14.80
CA GLU A 53 -5.88 -4.67 -14.48
C GLU A 53 -6.37 -3.83 -13.29
N ILE A 54 -5.58 -3.82 -12.23
CA ILE A 54 -5.87 -3.14 -10.97
C ILE A 54 -4.83 -2.04 -10.74
N PRO A 55 -5.21 -0.76 -10.76
CA PRO A 55 -4.29 0.31 -10.42
C PRO A 55 -3.96 0.27 -8.93
N CYS A 56 -2.69 0.50 -8.57
CA CYS A 56 -2.31 0.65 -7.17
C CYS A 56 -2.91 1.94 -6.56
N LEU A 57 -3.02 3.00 -7.37
CA LEU A 57 -3.61 4.29 -7.03
C LEU A 57 -4.43 4.81 -8.22
N GLU A 58 -5.65 5.30 -7.98
CA GLU A 58 -6.53 5.84 -9.04
C GLU A 58 -6.08 7.24 -9.53
N ASP A 59 -5.51 8.05 -8.65
CA ASP A 59 -5.13 9.43 -8.96
C ASP A 59 -3.72 9.48 -9.58
N ALA A 60 -3.65 9.49 -10.91
CA ALA A 60 -2.40 9.63 -11.68
C ALA A 60 -1.64 10.95 -11.46
N THR A 61 -2.09 11.81 -10.53
CA THR A 61 -1.41 13.03 -10.07
C THR A 61 -0.35 12.79 -9.00
N SER A 62 -0.25 11.60 -8.41
CA SER A 62 0.81 11.30 -7.46
C SER A 62 2.08 10.85 -8.19
N GLY A 63 3.20 11.56 -7.97
CA GLY A 63 4.47 11.38 -8.67
C GLY A 63 4.96 9.94 -8.84
N ASN A 64 5.83 9.74 -9.83
CA ASN A 64 6.42 8.47 -10.28
C ASN A 64 6.42 7.35 -9.22
N LEU A 65 5.36 6.53 -9.18
CA LEU A 65 5.29 5.33 -8.32
C LEU A 65 6.40 4.33 -8.61
N SER A 66 7.09 4.51 -9.73
CA SER A 66 8.27 3.77 -10.09
C SER A 66 9.40 3.88 -9.06
N THR A 67 9.49 4.98 -8.32
CA THR A 67 10.58 5.25 -7.37
C THR A 67 10.29 4.76 -5.94
N TYR A 68 9.07 4.30 -5.65
CA TYR A 68 8.69 3.86 -4.30
C TYR A 68 8.68 2.33 -4.20
N PRO A 69 9.12 1.76 -3.06
CA PRO A 69 8.91 0.36 -2.78
C PRO A 69 7.41 0.06 -2.66
N LEU A 70 6.98 -1.07 -3.20
CA LEU A 70 5.60 -1.52 -3.08
C LEU A 70 5.48 -3.03 -2.98
N LYS A 71 4.33 -3.45 -2.47
CA LYS A 71 3.93 -4.85 -2.39
C LYS A 71 2.49 -5.02 -2.87
N TRP A 72 2.27 -6.08 -3.64
CA TRP A 72 0.94 -6.57 -3.97
C TRP A 72 0.64 -7.81 -3.17
N LEU A 73 -0.54 -7.82 -2.56
CA LEU A 73 -1.06 -8.90 -1.75
C LEU A 73 -2.39 -9.38 -2.32
N VAL A 74 -2.72 -10.64 -2.09
CA VAL A 74 -4.09 -11.17 -2.27
C VAL A 74 -4.60 -11.74 -0.95
N GLY A 75 -5.83 -11.39 -0.60
CA GLY A 75 -6.53 -11.92 0.55
C GLY A 75 -7.38 -13.15 0.19
N GLU A 76 -7.18 -14.25 0.93
CA GLU A 76 -8.00 -15.47 0.85
C GLU A 76 -8.23 -16.00 2.27
N ASN A 77 -9.50 -16.15 2.68
CA ASN A 77 -9.90 -16.68 4.00
C ASN A 77 -9.19 -16.04 5.21
N GLY A 78 -9.00 -14.72 5.19
CA GLY A 78 -8.33 -13.98 6.27
C GLY A 78 -6.80 -14.02 6.24
N ARG A 79 -6.19 -14.83 5.36
CA ARG A 79 -4.74 -14.83 5.13
C ARG A 79 -4.40 -13.89 3.96
N LYS A 80 -3.33 -13.12 4.09
CA LYS A 80 -2.76 -12.30 3.02
C LYS A 80 -1.52 -12.98 2.46
N GLU A 81 -1.50 -13.23 1.15
CA GLU A 81 -0.36 -13.77 0.43
C GLU A 81 0.33 -12.67 -0.38
N GLU A 82 1.67 -12.60 -0.32
CA GLU A 82 2.47 -11.69 -1.16
C GLU A 82 2.58 -12.22 -2.59
N LEU A 83 2.11 -11.43 -3.57
CA LEU A 83 2.22 -11.77 -5.00
C LEU A 83 3.50 -11.20 -5.62
N VAL A 84 3.73 -9.90 -5.40
CA VAL A 84 4.82 -9.16 -6.03
C VAL A 84 5.39 -8.16 -5.04
N THR A 85 6.72 -8.08 -4.99
CA THR A 85 7.44 -7.04 -4.28
C THR A 85 8.31 -6.30 -5.29
N LYS A 86 8.34 -4.98 -5.19
CA LYS A 86 9.20 -4.15 -6.03
C LYS A 86 9.92 -3.14 -5.16
N GLU A 87 11.24 -3.11 -5.26
CA GLU A 87 12.10 -2.09 -4.70
C GLU A 87 12.45 -0.99 -5.73
N PRO A 88 12.83 0.22 -5.30
CA PRO A 88 13.08 1.35 -6.21
C PRO A 88 14.14 1.12 -7.29
N SER A 89 15.21 0.39 -6.96
CA SER A 89 16.38 0.18 -7.82
C SER A 89 16.49 -1.25 -8.38
N CYS A 90 15.54 -2.12 -8.04
CA CYS A 90 15.55 -3.53 -8.45
C CYS A 90 14.34 -3.83 -9.33
N PRO A 91 14.45 -4.80 -10.26
CA PRO A 91 13.29 -5.31 -10.97
C PRO A 91 12.30 -5.93 -9.98
N ALA A 92 11.03 -5.97 -10.37
CA ALA A 92 9.99 -6.60 -9.57
C ALA A 92 10.29 -8.07 -9.34
N VAL A 93 10.23 -8.48 -8.08
CA VAL A 93 10.38 -9.87 -7.64
C VAL A 93 8.99 -10.47 -7.48
N TYR A 94 8.70 -11.47 -8.30
CA TYR A 94 7.47 -12.25 -8.21
C TYR A 94 7.67 -13.38 -7.21
N ARG A 95 6.86 -13.42 -6.14
CA ARG A 95 6.88 -14.55 -5.22
C ARG A 95 5.99 -15.66 -5.78
N ASN A 96 6.61 -16.75 -6.20
CA ASN A 96 5.94 -17.99 -6.60
C ASN A 96 5.42 -18.80 -5.39
N SER A 97 4.85 -18.15 -4.37
CA SER A 97 4.41 -18.87 -3.16
C SER A 97 3.08 -19.62 -3.34
N SER A 98 2.36 -19.40 -4.43
CA SER A 98 1.11 -20.11 -4.73
C SER A 98 1.04 -20.57 -6.19
N MET A 99 0.74 -21.87 -6.36
CA MET A 99 0.48 -22.49 -7.67
C MET A 99 -0.67 -21.83 -8.43
N LEU A 100 -1.48 -20.97 -7.79
CA LEU A 100 -2.63 -20.30 -8.40
C LEU A 100 -2.26 -19.05 -9.22
N TYR A 101 -1.17 -18.36 -8.87
CA TYR A 101 -0.85 -17.02 -9.41
C TYR A 101 0.54 -16.86 -10.02
N GLY A 102 1.49 -17.74 -9.72
CA GLY A 102 2.91 -17.57 -10.08
C GLY A 102 3.22 -17.31 -11.57
N GLN A 103 2.36 -17.74 -12.50
CA GLN A 103 2.51 -17.50 -13.95
C GLN A 103 1.48 -16.54 -14.56
N ARG A 104 0.49 -16.06 -13.79
CA ARG A 104 -0.61 -15.22 -14.30
C ARG A 104 -0.49 -13.76 -13.94
N VAL A 105 0.37 -13.44 -12.97
CA VAL A 105 0.50 -12.11 -12.39
C VAL A 105 1.70 -11.40 -12.97
N LEU A 106 1.48 -10.19 -13.46
CA LEU A 106 2.50 -9.30 -13.98
C LEU A 106 2.30 -7.89 -13.41
N LEU A 107 3.39 -7.15 -13.22
CA LEU A 107 3.30 -5.71 -12.98
C LEU A 107 3.25 -4.96 -14.30
N GLY A 108 2.18 -4.18 -14.48
CA GLY A 108 2.00 -3.23 -15.57
C GLY A 108 2.67 -1.89 -15.30
N LEU A 109 2.33 -0.91 -16.15
CA LEU A 109 2.74 0.49 -15.98
C LEU A 109 2.18 1.05 -14.67
N ASN A 110 2.88 2.04 -14.08
CA ASN A 110 2.52 2.66 -12.80
C ASN A 110 2.27 1.66 -11.67
N SER A 111 2.94 0.51 -11.74
CA SER A 111 2.83 -0.56 -10.77
C SER A 111 1.42 -1.15 -10.63
N ALA A 112 0.61 -1.07 -11.70
CA ALA A 112 -0.68 -1.74 -11.76
C ALA A 112 -0.51 -3.27 -11.75
N LEU A 113 -1.37 -3.98 -11.04
CA LEU A 113 -1.40 -5.44 -11.06
C LEU A 113 -2.16 -5.92 -12.29
N LYS A 114 -1.53 -6.74 -13.12
CA LYS A 114 -2.16 -7.43 -14.24
C LYS A 114 -2.28 -8.91 -13.91
N VAL A 115 -3.50 -9.45 -13.98
CA VAL A 115 -3.78 -10.87 -13.80
C VAL A 115 -4.43 -11.40 -15.06
N PHE A 116 -3.77 -12.34 -15.74
CA PHE A 116 -4.29 -12.96 -16.95
C PHE A 116 -3.93 -14.45 -17.05
N PRO A 117 -4.86 -15.32 -17.49
CA PRO A 117 -6.29 -15.07 -17.67
C PRO A 117 -7.03 -15.00 -16.33
N SER A 118 -8.08 -14.17 -16.25
CA SER A 118 -9.02 -14.18 -15.13
C SER A 118 -9.75 -15.53 -15.03
N LYS A 119 -9.90 -16.04 -13.80
CA LYS A 119 -10.57 -17.30 -13.48
C LYS A 119 -11.78 -17.05 -12.59
N ILE A 120 -12.72 -18.00 -12.56
CA ILE A 120 -13.89 -17.92 -11.66
C ILE A 120 -13.48 -17.89 -10.18
N THR A 121 -12.35 -18.51 -9.85
CA THR A 121 -11.76 -18.48 -8.51
C THR A 121 -11.29 -17.08 -8.09
N ASP A 122 -11.13 -16.15 -9.04
CA ASP A 122 -10.75 -14.77 -8.75
C ASP A 122 -11.97 -13.91 -8.30
N ASP A 123 -13.22 -14.41 -8.40
CA ASP A 123 -14.41 -13.70 -7.91
C ASP A 123 -14.39 -13.57 -6.38
N GLY A 124 -14.72 -12.38 -5.89
CA GLY A 124 -14.75 -12.05 -4.46
C GLY A 124 -13.36 -11.88 -3.81
N ARG A 125 -12.26 -12.15 -4.54
CA ARG A 125 -10.91 -11.94 -4.01
C ARG A 125 -10.58 -10.47 -3.85
N VAL A 126 -9.79 -10.16 -2.83
CA VAL A 126 -9.31 -8.82 -2.53
C VAL A 126 -7.82 -8.73 -2.85
N PHE A 127 -7.45 -7.84 -3.76
CA PHE A 127 -6.06 -7.53 -4.08
C PHE A 127 -5.67 -6.21 -3.43
N SER A 128 -4.62 -6.21 -2.63
CA SER A 128 -4.16 -5.03 -1.89
C SER A 128 -2.79 -4.57 -2.38
N CYS A 129 -2.67 -3.30 -2.75
CA CYS A 129 -1.40 -2.64 -3.01
C CYS A 129 -0.96 -1.86 -1.76
N HIS A 130 0.27 -2.08 -1.33
CA HIS A 130 0.89 -1.37 -0.23
C HIS A 130 2.09 -0.58 -0.77
N VAL A 131 2.04 0.75 -0.74
CA VAL A 131 3.12 1.63 -1.20
C VAL A 131 3.79 2.27 0.01
N LEU A 132 5.12 2.15 0.09
CA LEU A 132 5.91 2.75 1.15
C LEU A 132 6.45 4.11 0.69
N TYR A 133 5.82 5.20 1.12
CA TYR A 133 6.27 6.57 0.78
C TYR A 133 7.33 7.12 1.75
N HIS A 134 7.30 6.62 2.99
CA HIS A 134 8.21 6.93 4.07
C HIS A 134 8.45 5.64 4.84
N PRO A 135 9.61 5.42 5.50
CA PRO A 135 9.90 4.20 6.26
C PRO A 135 8.78 3.73 7.20
N GLU A 136 7.98 4.67 7.70
CA GLU A 136 6.88 4.44 8.64
C GLU A 136 5.48 4.75 8.08
N ARG A 137 5.37 5.14 6.79
CA ARG A 137 4.07 5.47 6.17
C ARG A 137 3.81 4.59 4.96
N VAL A 138 2.89 3.66 5.16
CA VAL A 138 2.34 2.80 4.11
C VAL A 138 1.00 3.36 3.69
N ARG A 139 0.79 3.51 2.38
CA ARG A 139 -0.52 3.76 1.79
C ARG A 139 -1.08 2.45 1.27
N LYS A 140 -2.33 2.15 1.61
CA LYS A 140 -2.99 0.89 1.25
C LYS A 140 -4.15 1.14 0.29
N SER A 141 -4.28 0.28 -0.70
CA SER A 141 -5.37 0.29 -1.67
C SER A 141 -5.83 -1.14 -1.88
N SER A 142 -7.09 -1.43 -1.61
CA SER A 142 -7.67 -2.77 -1.63
C SER A 142 -8.77 -2.84 -2.68
N THR A 143 -8.66 -3.74 -3.64
CA THR A 143 -9.62 -3.91 -4.73
C THR A 143 -10.29 -5.27 -4.64
N THR A 144 -11.61 -5.28 -4.49
CA THR A 144 -12.43 -6.50 -4.57
C THR A 144 -12.78 -6.78 -6.02
N VAL A 145 -12.58 -8.01 -6.47
CA VAL A 145 -12.83 -8.42 -7.85
C VAL A 145 -14.20 -9.07 -7.98
N ARG A 146 -14.90 -8.74 -9.06
CA ARG A 146 -16.13 -9.43 -9.50
C ARG A 146 -15.93 -10.00 -10.88
N VAL A 147 -16.06 -11.31 -11.01
CA VAL A 147 -15.87 -12.05 -12.27
C VAL A 147 -17.22 -12.43 -12.86
N PHE A 148 -17.42 -12.08 -14.12
CA PHE A 148 -18.65 -12.41 -14.85
C PHE A 148 -18.38 -13.55 -15.84
N GLY A 149 -19.26 -14.55 -15.82
CA GLY A 149 -19.35 -15.57 -16.85
C GLY A 149 -20.18 -15.07 -18.03
N LYS A 150 -19.82 -15.51 -19.23
CA LYS A 150 -20.68 -15.36 -20.40
C LYS A 150 -21.64 -16.54 -20.47
#